data_AF-A0AAD2G755-F1
#
_entry.id   AF-A0AAD2G755-F1
#
_cell.length_a   1.000
_cell.length_b   1.000
_cell.length_c   1.000
_cell.angle_alpha   90.00
_cell.angle_beta   90.00
_cell.angle_gamma   90.00
#
_symmetry.space_group_name_H-M   'P 1'
#
loop_
_entity.id
_entity.type
_entity.pdbx_description
1 polymer ?
#
loop_
_entity_poly.entity_id
_entity_poly.type
_entity_poly.pdbx_seq_one_letter_code
_entity_poly.pdbx_strand_id
1 'polypeptide(L)'
;MNVPNNDIVAVATLEGSQTYLVDLPMEVPPEMLGLTLTGSPPTISQVDLKSPLQGKVQVGHYIHAVKLVNMEILNLVGCNHLTEVLRFNANYPRQLVISHSISFIDPMVGKRANHPFFKHQLSPSPQLGFAILGFPPVISSVAEGEMKTRLFPGQTVEALHIPGRPLMNLQAGGFTSHNVYRALSETSGVEGRQLIVRDGHKVQKEVGSNACFDDCVIS
;
A
#
# COMPACT_ATOMS: atom_id res chain seq x y z
N MET A 1 -30.16 6.34 23.49
CA MET A 1 -29.11 5.49 22.91
C MET A 1 -28.40 6.32 21.86
N ASN A 2 -27.18 6.78 22.13
CA ASN A 2 -26.37 7.50 21.16
C ASN A 2 -25.74 6.47 20.22
N VAL A 3 -26.10 6.53 18.94
CA VAL A 3 -25.38 5.81 17.88
C VAL A 3 -24.07 6.57 17.66
N PRO A 4 -22.90 5.91 17.71
CA PRO A 4 -21.64 6.59 17.40
C PRO A 4 -21.67 7.02 15.93
N ASN A 5 -21.40 8.30 15.72
CA ASN A 5 -21.20 8.88 14.40
C ASN A 5 -19.88 8.30 13.85
N ASN A 6 -19.95 7.37 12.91
CA ASN A 6 -18.76 6.95 12.15
C ASN A 6 -18.50 8.04 11.10
N ASP A 7 -17.67 9.01 11.47
CA ASP A 7 -17.34 10.13 10.63
C ASP A 7 -16.63 9.66 9.35
N ILE A 8 -17.23 9.99 8.21
CA ILE A 8 -16.63 9.84 6.89
C ILE A 8 -15.47 10.83 6.80
N VAL A 9 -14.23 10.36 6.93
CA VAL A 9 -13.04 11.22 6.79
C VAL A 9 -12.71 11.35 5.31
N ALA A 10 -12.86 12.56 4.76
CA ALA A 10 -12.44 12.88 3.40
C ALA A 10 -10.93 13.09 3.35
N VAL A 11 -10.23 12.40 2.43
CA VAL A 11 -8.80 12.62 2.16
C VAL A 11 -8.66 13.20 0.76
N ALA A 12 -8.01 14.36 0.65
CA ALA A 12 -7.79 15.05 -0.62
C ALA A 12 -6.65 14.37 -1.41
N THR A 13 -6.87 14.13 -2.71
CA THR A 13 -5.85 13.64 -3.66
C THR A 13 -5.55 14.70 -4.73
N LEU A 14 -4.39 14.58 -5.38
CA LEU A 14 -3.82 15.58 -6.31
C LEU A 14 -4.70 15.97 -7.51
N GLU A 15 -5.73 15.18 -7.87
CA GLU A 15 -6.64 15.48 -8.99
C GLU A 15 -8.08 15.82 -8.55
N GLY A 16 -8.32 16.18 -7.28
CA GLY A 16 -9.64 16.64 -6.84
C GLY A 16 -10.69 15.54 -6.66
N SER A 17 -10.32 14.28 -6.86
CA SER A 17 -11.14 13.12 -6.51
C SER A 17 -11.31 13.07 -5.00
N GLN A 18 -12.48 13.47 -4.50
CA GLN A 18 -12.83 13.29 -3.09
C GLN A 18 -12.88 11.80 -2.78
N THR A 19 -11.93 11.35 -1.95
CA THR A 19 -11.92 10.01 -1.40
C THR A 19 -12.56 10.01 -0.03
N TYR A 20 -13.16 8.89 0.34
CA TYR A 20 -13.66 8.65 1.68
C TYR A 20 -13.32 7.25 2.18
N LEU A 21 -13.25 7.13 3.50
CA LEU A 21 -12.90 5.89 4.18
C LEU A 21 -14.15 5.18 4.71
N VAL A 22 -14.16 3.86 4.59
CA VAL A 22 -15.22 3.01 5.16
C VAL A 22 -14.60 1.88 5.97
N ASP A 23 -14.89 1.85 7.27
CA ASP A 23 -14.49 0.75 8.14
C ASP A 23 -15.21 -0.55 7.74
N LEU A 24 -14.43 -1.63 7.64
CA LEU A 24 -14.99 -2.96 7.45
C LEU A 24 -15.04 -3.71 8.79
N PRO A 25 -16.11 -4.49 9.02
CA PRO A 25 -16.18 -5.34 10.19
C PRO A 25 -15.06 -6.39 10.19
N MET A 26 -14.48 -6.62 11.37
CA MET A 26 -13.52 -7.69 11.61
C MET A 26 -14.22 -9.05 11.59
N GLU A 27 -13.48 -10.10 11.22
CA GLU A 27 -13.93 -11.50 11.17
C GLU A 27 -15.09 -11.77 10.18
N VAL A 28 -15.56 -10.75 9.48
CA VAL A 28 -16.55 -10.88 8.40
C VAL A 28 -15.81 -11.15 7.09
N PRO A 29 -16.04 -12.31 6.46
CA PRO A 29 -15.40 -12.61 5.19
C PRO A 29 -15.99 -11.74 4.07
N PRO A 30 -15.25 -11.49 2.97
CA PRO A 30 -15.67 -10.55 1.93
C PRO A 30 -17.02 -10.90 1.30
N GLU A 31 -17.39 -12.17 1.24
CA GLU A 31 -18.66 -12.66 0.69
C GLU A 31 -19.87 -12.21 1.52
N MET A 32 -19.66 -11.97 2.82
CA MET A 32 -20.69 -11.52 3.75
C MET A 32 -20.78 -10.00 3.85
N LEU A 33 -19.90 -9.26 3.16
CA LEU A 33 -19.98 -7.79 3.10
C LEU A 33 -21.17 -7.32 2.25
N GLY A 34 -21.83 -8.21 1.49
CA GLY A 34 -23.01 -7.86 0.69
C GLY A 34 -22.71 -6.85 -0.41
N LEU A 35 -21.50 -6.85 -0.97
CA LEU A 35 -21.12 -6.03 -2.12
C LEU A 35 -21.02 -6.89 -3.38
N THR A 36 -21.59 -6.40 -4.47
CA THR A 36 -21.29 -6.93 -5.81
C THR A 36 -20.34 -5.96 -6.52
N LEU A 37 -19.19 -6.46 -6.94
CA LEU A 37 -18.12 -5.66 -7.54
C LEU A 37 -17.93 -6.02 -9.01
N THR A 38 -17.58 -5.03 -9.82
CA THR A 38 -17.26 -5.20 -11.25
C THR A 38 -16.05 -4.36 -11.67
N GLY A 39 -15.43 -4.69 -12.80
CA GLY A 39 -14.38 -3.86 -13.40
C GLY A 39 -13.01 -3.86 -12.71
N SER A 40 -12.17 -2.94 -13.17
CA SER A 40 -10.81 -2.67 -12.71
C SER A 40 -10.54 -1.16 -12.88
N PRO A 41 -10.39 -0.39 -11.79
CA PRO A 41 -10.45 -0.80 -10.38
C PRO A 41 -11.84 -1.35 -9.97
N PRO A 42 -11.94 -2.11 -8.86
CA PRO A 42 -13.21 -2.65 -8.38
C PRO A 42 -14.25 -1.54 -8.18
N THR A 43 -15.37 -1.68 -8.87
CA THR A 43 -16.50 -0.73 -8.87
C THR A 43 -17.69 -1.37 -8.18
N ILE A 44 -18.33 -0.63 -7.28
CA ILE A 44 -19.51 -1.09 -6.53
C ILE A 44 -20.71 -1.07 -7.47
N SER A 45 -21.18 -2.26 -7.87
CA SER A 45 -22.35 -2.39 -8.76
C SER A 45 -23.65 -2.59 -7.98
N GLN A 46 -23.59 -3.18 -6.79
CA GLN A 46 -24.74 -3.41 -5.93
C GLN A 46 -24.31 -3.50 -4.46
N VAL A 47 -25.20 -3.07 -3.56
CA VAL A 47 -25.09 -3.26 -2.11
C VAL A 47 -26.36 -3.96 -1.63
N ASP A 48 -26.22 -5.08 -0.94
CA ASP A 48 -27.34 -5.80 -0.33
C ASP A 48 -27.96 -4.94 0.78
N LEU A 49 -29.29 -4.91 0.86
CA LEU A 49 -30.03 -4.23 1.93
C LEU A 49 -29.62 -4.69 3.34
N LYS A 50 -29.18 -5.95 3.48
CA LYS A 50 -28.69 -6.53 4.75
C LYS A 50 -27.20 -6.33 4.98
N SER A 51 -26.49 -5.69 4.03
CA SER A 51 -25.06 -5.45 4.13
C SER A 51 -24.71 -4.58 5.35
N PRO A 52 -23.62 -4.88 6.08
CA PRO A 52 -23.07 -3.98 7.11
C PRO A 52 -22.53 -2.65 6.53
N LEU A 53 -22.45 -2.55 5.21
CA LEU A 53 -21.99 -1.39 4.44
C LEU A 53 -23.14 -0.60 3.81
N GLN A 54 -24.39 -1.02 4.02
CA GLN A 54 -25.57 -0.31 3.55
C GLN A 54 -25.56 1.14 4.05
N GLY A 55 -25.69 2.09 3.12
CA GLY A 55 -25.63 3.54 3.41
C GLY A 55 -24.23 4.11 3.66
N LYS A 56 -23.19 3.28 3.77
CA LYS A 56 -21.78 3.72 3.93
C LYS A 56 -21.03 3.77 2.61
N VAL A 57 -21.47 3.01 1.63
CA VAL A 57 -20.92 2.99 0.27
C VAL A 57 -22.02 3.29 -0.74
N GLN A 58 -21.63 3.77 -1.92
CA GLN A 58 -22.57 4.10 -2.99
C GLN A 58 -22.27 3.28 -4.24
N VAL A 59 -23.33 2.89 -4.94
CA VAL A 59 -23.23 2.24 -6.25
C VAL A 59 -22.62 3.21 -7.26
N GLY A 60 -21.74 2.70 -8.12
CA GLY A 60 -20.97 3.48 -9.09
C GLY A 60 -19.63 3.98 -8.55
N HIS A 61 -19.36 3.87 -7.25
CA HIS A 61 -18.07 4.27 -6.69
C HIS A 61 -16.99 3.19 -6.85
N TYR A 62 -15.74 3.64 -6.86
CA TYR A 62 -14.54 2.83 -7.10
C TYR A 62 -13.75 2.65 -5.81
N ILE A 63 -13.31 1.41 -5.56
CA ILE A 63 -12.44 1.04 -4.44
C ILE A 63 -11.00 1.06 -4.93
N HIS A 64 -10.20 1.97 -4.36
CA HIS A 64 -8.84 2.25 -4.82
C HIS A 64 -7.77 1.60 -3.95
N ALA A 65 -8.05 1.44 -2.66
CA ALA A 65 -7.11 0.86 -1.72
C ALA A 65 -7.81 0.15 -0.55
N VAL A 66 -7.05 -0.74 0.09
CA VAL A 66 -7.37 -1.28 1.42
C VAL A 66 -6.34 -0.76 2.40
N LYS A 67 -6.79 0.01 3.39
CA LYS A 67 -5.95 0.50 4.47
C LYS A 67 -6.05 -0.44 5.67
N LEU A 68 -4.91 -0.81 6.21
CA LEU A 68 -4.70 -1.62 7.41
C LEU A 68 -3.96 -0.76 8.44
N VAL A 69 -3.79 -1.27 9.67
CA VAL A 69 -3.20 -0.51 10.78
C VAL A 69 -1.83 0.12 10.44
N ASN A 70 -0.94 -0.61 9.77
CA ASN A 70 0.41 -0.16 9.42
C ASN A 70 0.77 -0.35 7.94
N MET A 71 -0.25 -0.57 7.11
CA MET A 71 -0.05 -0.85 5.69
C MET A 71 -1.23 -0.32 4.88
N GLU A 72 -0.96 0.14 3.67
CA GLU A 72 -1.99 0.46 2.69
C GLU A 72 -1.68 -0.25 1.38
N ILE A 73 -2.66 -0.98 0.87
CA ILE A 73 -2.57 -1.73 -0.39
C ILE A 73 -3.27 -0.91 -1.47
N LEU A 74 -2.49 -0.35 -2.38
CA LEU A 74 -2.95 0.52 -3.46
C LEU A 74 -3.09 -0.24 -4.78
N ASN A 75 -3.79 0.40 -5.73
CA ASN A 75 -3.90 -0.02 -7.12
C ASN A 75 -4.45 -1.45 -7.26
N LEU A 76 -5.62 -1.66 -6.67
CA LEU A 76 -6.33 -2.93 -6.74
C LEU A 76 -6.73 -3.22 -8.19
N VAL A 77 -6.04 -4.17 -8.81
CA VAL A 77 -6.13 -4.46 -10.25
C VAL A 77 -7.45 -5.14 -10.67
N GLY A 78 -8.29 -5.56 -9.73
CA GLY A 78 -9.60 -6.14 -10.05
C GLY A 78 -10.32 -6.74 -8.85
N CYS A 79 -11.56 -7.19 -9.08
CA CYS A 79 -12.46 -7.67 -8.02
C CYS A 79 -11.91 -8.89 -7.28
N ASN A 80 -11.34 -9.86 -8.00
CA ASN A 80 -10.76 -11.07 -7.39
C ASN A 80 -9.59 -10.72 -6.46
N HIS A 81 -8.70 -9.83 -6.92
CA HIS A 81 -7.56 -9.39 -6.13
C HIS A 81 -8.01 -8.66 -4.85
N LEU A 82 -9.01 -7.78 -4.94
CA LEU A 82 -9.59 -7.16 -3.75
C LEU A 82 -10.21 -8.20 -2.80
N THR A 83 -10.97 -9.17 -3.31
CA THR A 83 -11.56 -10.24 -2.49
C THR A 83 -10.49 -11.06 -1.77
N GLU A 84 -9.39 -11.41 -2.45
CA GLU A 84 -8.25 -12.09 -1.83
C GLU A 84 -7.61 -11.26 -0.73
N VAL A 85 -7.29 -9.99 -1.02
CA VAL A 85 -6.74 -9.04 -0.04
C VAL A 85 -7.64 -8.95 1.20
N LEU A 86 -8.96 -8.81 1.00
CA LEU A 86 -9.91 -8.77 2.11
C LEU A 86 -9.96 -10.09 2.88
N ARG A 87 -9.95 -11.23 2.19
CA ARG A 87 -9.98 -12.55 2.83
C ARG A 87 -8.74 -12.79 3.69
N PHE A 88 -7.55 -12.52 3.17
CA PHE A 88 -6.30 -12.65 3.91
C PHE A 88 -6.24 -11.73 5.13
N ASN A 89 -6.92 -10.59 5.08
CA ASN A 89 -6.93 -9.59 6.14
C ASN A 89 -8.25 -9.56 6.93
N ALA A 90 -9.03 -10.66 6.95
CA ALA A 90 -10.31 -10.76 7.66
C ALA A 90 -10.23 -10.42 9.15
N ASN A 91 -9.12 -10.80 9.77
CA ASN A 91 -8.95 -10.73 11.23
C ASN A 91 -8.27 -9.42 11.68
N TYR A 92 -8.13 -8.44 10.79
CA TYR A 92 -7.48 -7.17 11.11
C TYR A 92 -8.43 -5.98 10.87
N PRO A 93 -8.30 -4.90 11.68
CA PRO A 93 -8.95 -3.64 11.38
C PRO A 93 -8.52 -3.14 10.00
N ARG A 94 -9.51 -2.82 9.16
CA ARG A 94 -9.28 -2.49 7.76
C ARG A 94 -10.34 -1.51 7.26
N GLN A 95 -9.93 -0.64 6.36
CA GLN A 95 -10.78 0.38 5.76
C GLN A 95 -10.67 0.31 4.23
N LEU A 96 -11.78 0.56 3.55
CA LEU A 96 -11.76 0.80 2.10
C LEU A 96 -11.51 2.28 1.83
N VAL A 97 -10.64 2.58 0.88
CA VAL A 97 -10.48 3.92 0.30
C VAL A 97 -11.31 3.96 -0.98
N ILE A 98 -12.37 4.77 -0.97
CA ILE A 98 -13.39 4.79 -2.03
C ILE A 98 -13.50 6.19 -2.62
N SER A 99 -13.82 6.30 -3.91
CA SER A 99 -14.16 7.58 -4.53
C SER A 99 -15.18 7.44 -5.65
N HIS A 100 -15.80 8.53 -6.06
CA HIS A 100 -16.68 8.59 -7.22
C HIS A 100 -15.93 8.62 -8.57
N SER A 101 -14.60 8.74 -8.56
CA SER A 101 -13.76 8.86 -9.75
C SER A 101 -12.98 7.59 -9.99
N ILE A 102 -12.96 7.11 -11.23
CA ILE A 102 -12.10 6.00 -11.64
C ILE A 102 -10.61 6.41 -11.63
N SER A 103 -10.35 7.70 -11.81
CA SER A 103 -9.01 8.28 -11.84
C SER A 103 -8.59 8.66 -10.43
N PHE A 104 -8.16 7.65 -9.67
CA PHE A 104 -7.41 7.86 -8.44
C PHE A 104 -5.94 7.67 -8.73
N ILE A 105 -5.16 8.69 -8.33
CA ILE A 105 -3.72 8.65 -8.44
C ILE A 105 -3.18 8.95 -7.07
N ASP A 106 -2.49 7.96 -6.54
CA ASP A 106 -1.77 8.18 -5.32
C ASP A 106 -0.52 9.04 -5.60
N PRO A 107 -0.34 10.15 -4.89
CA PRO A 107 0.74 11.10 -5.14
C PRO A 107 2.14 10.47 -5.02
N MET A 108 2.27 9.36 -4.27
CA MET A 108 3.55 8.76 -3.93
C MET A 108 4.06 7.81 -5.02
N VAL A 109 3.16 7.19 -5.78
CA VAL A 109 3.48 6.23 -6.86
C VAL A 109 3.16 6.76 -8.26
N GLY A 110 2.36 7.83 -8.35
CA GLY A 110 2.03 8.49 -9.61
C GLY A 110 1.16 7.63 -10.54
N LYS A 111 1.13 8.01 -11.82
CA LYS A 111 0.40 7.28 -12.88
C LYS A 111 1.19 6.03 -13.27
N ARG A 112 1.00 4.92 -12.55
CA ARG A 112 1.53 3.60 -12.93
C ARG A 112 0.47 2.53 -12.65
N ALA A 113 -0.13 1.99 -13.71
CA ALA A 113 -1.22 1.04 -13.61
C ALA A 113 -0.76 -0.30 -14.20
N ASN A 114 -0.68 -1.32 -13.32
CA ASN A 114 -0.98 -2.75 -13.59
C ASN A 114 -0.62 -3.68 -12.41
N HIS A 115 -0.06 -3.15 -11.32
CA HIS A 115 0.36 -3.95 -10.17
C HIS A 115 -0.01 -3.28 -8.85
N PRO A 116 -0.33 -4.07 -7.81
CA PRO A 116 -0.55 -3.50 -6.49
C PRO A 116 0.75 -2.95 -5.90
N PHE A 117 0.60 -1.89 -5.11
CA PHE A 117 1.69 -1.33 -4.31
C PHE A 117 1.35 -1.49 -2.83
N PHE A 118 2.37 -1.77 -2.04
CA PHE A 118 2.26 -1.92 -0.60
C PHE A 118 3.00 -0.76 0.06
N LYS A 119 2.24 0.11 0.72
CA LYS A 119 2.79 1.20 1.51
C LYS A 119 2.91 0.73 2.95
N HIS A 120 4.14 0.58 3.43
CA HIS A 120 4.41 0.19 4.81
C HIS A 120 4.78 1.43 5.62
N GLN A 121 4.11 1.62 6.74
CA GLN A 121 4.54 2.60 7.72
C GLN A 121 5.79 2.05 8.44
N LEU A 122 6.82 2.88 8.53
CA LEU A 122 8.06 2.54 9.22
C LEU A 122 8.05 3.13 10.63
N SER A 123 8.37 2.32 11.61
CA SER A 123 8.60 2.76 12.98
C SER A 123 9.77 3.75 13.05
N PRO A 124 9.77 4.74 13.97
CA PRO A 124 10.88 5.66 14.18
C PRO A 124 12.04 4.94 14.90
N SER A 125 12.69 4.03 14.19
CA SER A 125 13.80 3.22 14.67
C SER A 125 14.95 3.25 13.66
N PRO A 126 16.22 3.20 14.13
CA PRO A 126 17.37 2.92 13.26
C PRO A 126 17.37 1.47 12.77
N GLN A 127 16.78 0.56 13.55
CA GLN A 127 16.70 -0.86 13.27
C GLN A 127 15.38 -1.17 12.56
N LEU A 128 15.42 -1.27 11.22
CA LEU A 128 14.25 -1.58 10.40
C LEU A 128 14.12 -3.08 10.09
N GLY A 129 15.21 -3.84 10.20
CA GLY A 129 15.19 -5.29 10.06
C GLY A 129 15.04 -5.77 8.61
N PHE A 130 15.60 -5.06 7.62
CA PHE A 130 15.66 -5.53 6.24
C PHE A 130 16.87 -4.96 5.49
N ALA A 131 17.27 -5.60 4.40
CA ALA A 131 18.36 -5.14 3.54
C ALA A 131 17.83 -4.80 2.13
N ILE A 132 18.46 -3.82 1.48
CA ILE A 132 18.07 -3.36 0.13
C ILE A 132 19.31 -3.35 -0.76
N LEU A 133 19.19 -3.90 -1.97
CA LEU A 133 20.30 -4.01 -2.92
C LEU A 133 19.94 -3.49 -4.32
N GLY A 134 20.98 -3.09 -5.04
CA GLY A 134 20.93 -2.83 -6.48
C GLY A 134 20.18 -1.56 -6.92
N PHE A 135 19.95 -1.53 -8.23
CA PHE A 135 19.16 -0.53 -8.92
C PHE A 135 18.32 -1.23 -10.02
N PRO A 136 16.97 -1.20 -9.96
CA PRO A 136 16.16 -0.56 -8.93
C PRO A 136 16.41 -1.19 -7.54
N PRO A 137 16.16 -0.47 -6.42
CA PRO A 137 16.40 -1.01 -5.09
C PRO A 137 15.43 -2.17 -4.82
N VAL A 138 15.94 -3.32 -4.39
CA VAL A 138 15.17 -4.54 -4.12
C VAL A 138 15.43 -5.02 -2.70
N ILE A 139 14.37 -5.41 -1.99
CA ILE A 139 14.47 -6.07 -0.68
C ILE A 139 15.23 -7.39 -0.86
N SER A 140 16.42 -7.52 -0.27
CA SER A 140 17.26 -8.71 -0.42
C SER A 140 17.09 -9.71 0.72
N SER A 141 16.85 -9.20 1.93
CA SER A 141 16.59 -10.00 3.12
C SER A 141 15.71 -9.23 4.11
N VAL A 142 15.00 -9.97 4.96
CA VAL A 142 14.18 -9.42 6.04
C VAL A 142 14.49 -10.21 7.30
N ALA A 143 14.96 -9.52 8.32
CA ALA A 143 15.28 -10.09 9.62
C ALA A 143 14.01 -10.36 10.44
N GLU A 144 14.14 -11.08 11.56
CA GLU A 144 13.06 -11.18 12.55
C GLU A 144 12.67 -9.78 13.05
N GLY A 145 11.38 -9.53 13.17
CA GLY A 145 10.86 -8.25 13.66
C GLY A 145 9.58 -7.82 12.97
N GLU A 146 9.28 -6.52 13.08
CA GLU A 146 8.03 -5.94 12.58
C GLU A 146 7.82 -6.13 11.06
N MET A 147 8.91 -6.08 10.30
CA MET A 147 8.85 -6.12 8.83
C MET A 147 8.75 -7.54 8.26
N LYS A 148 9.05 -8.59 9.02
CA LYS A 148 9.09 -9.98 8.53
C LYS A 148 7.78 -10.47 7.92
N THR A 149 6.65 -9.99 8.44
CA THR A 149 5.32 -10.40 7.96
C THR A 149 4.78 -9.48 6.87
N ARG A 150 5.50 -8.42 6.54
CA ARG A 150 5.03 -7.33 5.66
C ARG A 150 5.88 -7.17 4.41
N LEU A 151 7.19 -7.36 4.55
CA LEU A 151 8.16 -7.32 3.47
C LEU A 151 8.64 -8.72 3.11
N PHE A 152 8.92 -8.92 1.84
CA PHE A 152 9.42 -10.16 1.30
C PHE A 152 10.64 -9.92 0.41
N PRO A 153 11.67 -10.78 0.48
CA PRO A 153 12.77 -10.74 -0.46
C PRO A 153 12.28 -10.79 -1.92
N GLY A 154 12.86 -9.95 -2.77
CA GLY A 154 12.48 -9.80 -4.18
C GLY A 154 11.50 -8.66 -4.45
N GLN A 155 10.92 -8.03 -3.43
CA GLN A 155 10.10 -6.83 -3.61
C GLN A 155 10.95 -5.64 -4.06
N THR A 156 10.47 -4.89 -5.05
CA THR A 156 11.13 -3.67 -5.53
C THR A 156 10.64 -2.48 -4.72
N VAL A 157 11.55 -1.66 -4.21
CA VAL A 157 11.22 -0.37 -3.57
C VAL A 157 10.92 0.63 -4.68
N GLU A 158 9.69 1.12 -4.71
CA GLU A 158 9.20 2.06 -5.72
C GLU A 158 9.33 3.51 -5.24
N ALA A 159 9.11 3.75 -3.94
CA ALA A 159 9.25 5.06 -3.34
C ALA A 159 9.57 5.00 -1.83
N LEU A 160 10.18 6.07 -1.34
CA LEU A 160 10.38 6.38 0.06
C LEU A 160 9.84 7.78 0.34
N HIS A 161 8.93 7.87 1.29
CA HIS A 161 8.40 9.14 1.77
C HIS A 161 8.80 9.38 3.21
N ILE A 162 9.36 10.55 3.43
CA ILE A 162 9.75 11.04 4.74
C ILE A 162 9.06 12.39 4.92
N PRO A 163 8.23 12.58 5.96
CA PRO A 163 7.57 13.85 6.21
C PRO A 163 8.55 15.03 6.23
N GLY A 164 8.18 16.10 5.52
CA GLY A 164 9.00 17.31 5.40
C GLY A 164 10.16 17.24 4.40
N ARG A 165 10.36 16.10 3.71
CA ARG A 165 11.32 15.99 2.60
C ARG A 165 10.62 15.79 1.26
N PRO A 166 11.24 16.18 0.13
CA PRO A 166 10.76 15.81 -1.19
C PRO A 166 10.61 14.28 -1.33
N LEU A 167 9.57 13.84 -2.02
CA LEU A 167 9.32 12.43 -2.31
C LEU A 167 10.51 11.84 -3.08
N MET A 168 11.02 10.70 -2.62
CA MET A 168 12.04 9.93 -3.32
C MET A 168 11.37 8.73 -3.99
N ASN A 169 11.51 8.56 -5.30
CA ASN A 169 10.92 7.43 -6.01
C ASN A 169 11.72 7.04 -7.25
N LEU A 170 11.40 5.90 -7.86
CA LEU A 170 12.07 5.40 -9.06
C LEU A 170 11.94 6.32 -10.29
N GLN A 171 11.03 7.29 -10.28
CA GLN A 171 10.89 8.27 -11.36
C GLN A 171 11.87 9.45 -11.21
N ALA A 172 12.25 9.77 -9.98
CA ALA A 172 13.32 10.71 -9.68
C ALA A 172 14.66 9.98 -9.82
N GLY A 173 15.48 10.38 -10.81
CA GLY A 173 16.81 9.79 -11.01
C GLY A 173 17.63 9.76 -9.72
N GLY A 174 18.51 8.75 -9.56
CA GLY A 174 19.32 8.59 -8.35
C GLY A 174 18.64 7.83 -7.20
N PHE A 175 17.49 7.20 -7.42
CA PHE A 175 16.84 6.33 -6.44
C PHE A 175 17.51 4.93 -6.39
N THR A 176 18.70 4.85 -5.80
CA THR A 176 19.50 3.62 -5.60
C THR A 176 19.34 3.06 -4.19
N SER A 177 19.68 1.78 -3.97
CA SER A 177 19.67 1.17 -2.62
C SER A 177 20.46 1.97 -1.59
N HIS A 178 21.64 2.47 -1.97
CA HIS A 178 22.49 3.31 -1.13
C HIS A 178 21.82 4.62 -0.72
N ASN A 179 21.14 5.30 -1.64
CA ASN A 179 20.46 6.56 -1.35
C ASN A 179 19.20 6.34 -0.49
N VAL A 180 18.49 5.23 -0.71
CA VAL A 180 17.37 4.81 0.15
C VAL A 180 17.87 4.50 1.56
N TYR A 181 18.95 3.71 1.68
CA TYR A 181 19.60 3.39 2.94
C TYR A 181 20.00 4.65 3.70
N ARG A 182 20.77 5.55 3.06
CA ARG A 182 21.22 6.80 3.65
C ARG A 182 20.04 7.63 4.18
N ALA A 183 19.00 7.78 3.36
CA ALA A 183 17.82 8.54 3.76
C ALA A 183 17.11 7.91 4.97
N LEU A 184 16.98 6.58 5.02
CA LEU A 184 16.38 5.86 6.15
C LEU A 184 17.21 5.98 7.43
N SER A 185 18.55 5.92 7.34
CA SER A 185 19.46 6.07 8.48
C SER A 185 19.41 7.49 9.05
N GLU A 186 19.54 8.51 8.20
CA GLU A 186 19.50 9.92 8.58
C GLU A 186 18.16 10.34 9.20
N THR A 187 17.08 9.63 8.87
CA THR A 187 15.73 9.97 9.31
C THR A 187 15.13 8.89 10.21
N SER A 188 15.98 8.07 10.83
CA SER A 188 15.58 6.98 11.73
C SER A 188 14.60 7.41 12.83
N GLY A 189 14.76 8.61 13.39
CA GLY A 189 13.87 9.15 14.42
C GLY A 189 12.61 9.87 13.90
N VAL A 190 12.38 9.94 12.58
CA VAL A 190 11.23 10.64 12.01
C VAL A 190 10.02 9.71 11.95
N GLU A 191 8.91 10.14 12.57
CA GLU A 191 7.63 9.45 12.51
C GLU A 191 6.93 9.65 11.16
N GLY A 192 6.04 8.71 10.80
CA GLY A 192 5.25 8.81 9.57
C GLY A 192 6.03 8.52 8.29
N ARG A 193 7.26 7.99 8.39
CA ARG A 193 8.00 7.48 7.24
C ARG A 193 7.24 6.32 6.60
N GLN A 194 7.26 6.26 5.26
CA GLN A 194 6.58 5.25 4.50
C GLN A 194 7.49 4.67 3.43
N LEU A 195 7.63 3.34 3.42
CA LEU A 195 8.29 2.59 2.35
C LEU A 195 7.23 2.04 1.42
N ILE A 196 7.34 2.32 0.13
CA ILE A 196 6.40 1.84 -0.87
C ILE A 196 7.10 0.81 -1.73
N VAL A 197 6.58 -0.41 -1.69
CA VAL A 197 7.15 -1.55 -2.43
C VAL A 197 6.14 -2.12 -3.40
N ARG A 198 6.64 -2.84 -4.39
CA ARG A 198 5.87 -3.65 -5.32
C ARG A 198 6.46 -5.05 -5.34
N ASP A 199 5.60 -6.06 -5.46
CA ASP A 199 6.07 -7.42 -5.68
C ASP A 199 6.89 -7.48 -6.97
N GLY A 200 8.14 -7.93 -6.86
CA GLY A 200 9.00 -8.09 -8.02
C GLY A 200 8.39 -9.12 -8.97
N HIS A 201 8.55 -8.90 -10.28
CA HIS A 201 8.54 -10.04 -11.18
C HIS A 201 9.64 -10.99 -10.71
N LYS A 202 9.39 -12.30 -10.68
CA LYS A 202 10.48 -13.27 -10.55
C LYS A 202 11.45 -12.98 -11.68
N VAL A 203 12.50 -12.22 -11.40
CA VAL A 203 13.57 -11.97 -12.35
C VAL A 203 14.16 -13.35 -12.55
N GLN A 204 13.92 -13.95 -13.72
CA GLN A 204 14.74 -15.07 -14.16
C GLN A 204 16.16 -14.54 -14.05
N LYS A 205 16.97 -15.11 -13.15
CA LYS A 205 18.35 -14.69 -12.92
C LYS A 205 19.07 -14.78 -14.27
N GLU A 206 19.14 -13.68 -15.00
CA GLU A 206 20.13 -13.54 -16.04
C GLU A 206 21.47 -13.46 -15.30
N VAL A 207 22.27 -14.49 -15.51
CA VAL A 207 23.63 -14.59 -14.98
C VAL A 207 24.46 -13.52 -15.70
N GLY A 208 24.43 -12.29 -15.21
CA GLY A 208 25.11 -11.19 -15.86
C GLY A 208 25.10 -9.89 -15.07
N SER A 209 26.23 -9.58 -14.44
CA SER A 209 26.63 -8.26 -13.92
C SER A 209 26.06 -7.80 -12.57
N ASN A 210 26.49 -8.46 -11.48
CA ASN A 210 26.37 -7.98 -10.10
C ASN A 210 27.61 -7.20 -9.60
N ALA A 211 28.45 -6.67 -10.49
CA ALA A 211 29.81 -6.27 -10.12
C ALA A 211 29.99 -4.80 -9.66
N CYS A 212 28.94 -4.05 -9.26
CA CYS A 212 29.14 -2.61 -9.01
C CYS A 212 28.37 -1.95 -7.86
N PHE A 213 27.61 -2.69 -7.04
CA PHE A 213 26.88 -2.07 -5.93
C PHE A 213 27.07 -2.87 -4.65
N ASP A 214 27.61 -2.23 -3.62
CA ASP A 214 27.84 -2.81 -2.30
C ASP A 214 26.53 -3.13 -1.57
N ASP A 215 26.58 -4.16 -0.73
CA ASP A 215 25.43 -4.61 0.03
C ASP A 215 25.08 -3.64 1.17
N CYS A 216 23.84 -3.11 1.18
CA CYS A 216 23.35 -2.22 2.25
C CYS A 216 22.41 -2.99 3.19
N VAL A 217 22.84 -3.21 4.45
CA VAL A 217 22.05 -3.88 5.49
C VAL A 217 21.47 -2.84 6.47
N ILE A 218 20.15 -2.81 6.66
CA ILE A 218 19.50 -2.00 7.70
C ILE A 218 19.20 -2.91 8.89
N SER A 219 20.19 -3.06 9.76
CA SER A 219 20.08 -3.76 11.05
C SER A 219 19.56 -2.86 12.14
#